data_AF-A0A8T7FMF9-F1
#
_entry.id   AF-A0A8T7FMF9-F1
#
_cell.length_a   1.000
_cell.length_b   1.000
_cell.length_c   1.000
_cell.angle_alpha   90.00
_cell.angle_beta   90.00
_cell.angle_gamma   90.00
#
_symmetry.space_group_name_H-M   'P 1'
#
loop_
_entity.id
_entity.type
_entity.pdbx_description
1 polymer ?
#
loop_
_entity_poly.entity_id
_entity_poly.type
_entity_poly.pdbx_seq_one_letter_code
_entity_poly.pdbx_strand_id
1 'polypeptide(L)'
;MMSRTPSHAPSASGTLAAQITAQFGRTQIMEWYLNSANFGNHAYGVEAAAQLYFGKSADALTLAESAILAAVSETPALNPLDAPQVAIQRGREVLYVINDLGLVSSEEASRALAETPDFAAAPPTPPTVAPAFLNLLLAQIDSQIPASGSNAAG
;
A
#
# COMPACT_ATOMS: atom_id res chain seq x y z
N MET A 1 -12.59 -34.92 -39.93
CA MET A 1 -11.26 -34.37 -39.58
C MET A 1 -11.29 -32.86 -39.83
N MET A 2 -11.47 -32.04 -38.79
CA MET A 2 -11.27 -30.59 -38.88
C MET A 2 -10.32 -30.17 -37.77
N SER A 3 -9.15 -29.71 -38.19
CA SER A 3 -8.01 -29.30 -37.38
C SER A 3 -8.34 -28.01 -36.62
N ARG A 4 -8.16 -28.02 -35.29
CA ARG A 4 -8.06 -26.79 -34.50
C ARG A 4 -6.64 -26.25 -34.64
N THR A 5 -6.48 -25.03 -35.13
CA THR A 5 -5.29 -24.22 -34.83
C THR A 5 -5.70 -23.17 -33.80
N PRO A 6 -5.17 -23.19 -32.56
CA PRO A 6 -5.26 -22.04 -31.69
C PRO A 6 -4.14 -21.06 -32.08
N SER A 7 -4.53 -19.87 -32.54
CA SER A 7 -3.64 -18.72 -32.69
C SER A 7 -3.31 -18.19 -31.28
N HIS A 8 -2.10 -18.46 -30.78
CA HIS A 8 -1.55 -17.79 -29.59
C HIS A 8 -0.89 -16.49 -30.04
N ALA A 9 -1.67 -15.41 -30.11
CA ALA A 9 -1.11 -14.08 -30.03
C ALA A 9 -0.60 -13.87 -28.57
N PRO A 10 0.64 -13.39 -28.36
CA PRO A 10 1.13 -13.10 -27.02
C PRO A 10 0.27 -12.00 -26.37
N SER A 11 -0.19 -12.25 -25.15
CA SER A 11 -1.00 -11.35 -24.34
C SER A 11 -0.30 -9.99 -24.20
N ALA A 12 -0.91 -8.92 -24.71
CA ALA A 12 -0.37 -7.56 -24.69
C ALA A 12 0.00 -7.03 -23.28
N SER A 13 -0.51 -7.64 -22.20
CA SER A 13 -0.14 -7.29 -20.83
C SER A 13 1.32 -7.61 -20.48
N GLY A 14 1.91 -8.65 -21.10
CA GLY A 14 3.31 -9.02 -20.85
C GLY A 14 4.31 -8.03 -21.45
N THR A 15 3.94 -7.32 -22.53
CA THR A 15 4.82 -6.37 -23.21
C THR A 15 4.82 -5.00 -22.54
N LEU A 16 3.67 -4.51 -22.06
CA LEU A 16 3.59 -3.21 -21.37
C LEU A 16 4.33 -3.23 -20.03
N ALA A 17 4.12 -4.26 -19.20
CA ALA A 17 4.83 -4.40 -17.93
C ALA A 17 6.36 -4.49 -18.13
N ALA A 18 6.81 -5.21 -19.16
CA ALA A 18 8.22 -5.30 -19.53
C ALA A 18 8.78 -3.95 -20.02
N GLN A 19 8.03 -3.19 -20.82
CA GLN A 19 8.41 -1.86 -21.30
C GLN A 19 8.55 -0.85 -20.15
N ILE A 20 7.57 -0.79 -19.25
CA ILE A 20 7.61 0.08 -18.07
C ILE A 20 8.80 -0.31 -17.18
N THR A 21 9.03 -1.61 -16.97
CA THR A 21 10.20 -2.10 -16.20
C THR A 21 11.52 -1.74 -16.85
N ALA A 22 11.62 -1.81 -18.18
CA ALA A 22 12.83 -1.41 -18.90
C ALA A 22 13.08 0.11 -18.84
N GLN A 23 12.01 0.91 -18.81
CA GLN A 23 12.09 2.37 -18.80
C GLN A 23 12.39 2.95 -17.41
N PHE A 24 11.72 2.46 -16.36
CA PHE A 24 11.77 3.05 -15.02
C PHE A 24 12.53 2.20 -13.99
N GLY A 25 12.78 0.93 -14.29
CA GLY A 25 13.44 0.00 -13.36
C GLY A 25 12.49 -0.56 -12.29
N ARG A 26 12.91 -1.67 -11.67
CA ARG A 26 12.09 -2.39 -10.68
C ARG A 26 11.86 -1.59 -9.40
N THR A 27 12.86 -0.85 -8.95
CA THR A 27 12.80 -0.06 -7.71
C THR A 27 11.76 1.06 -7.82
N GLN A 28 11.76 1.83 -8.90
CA GLN A 28 10.81 2.94 -9.08
C GLN A 28 9.37 2.45 -9.19
N ILE A 29 9.15 1.34 -9.89
CA ILE A 29 7.83 0.73 -10.02
C ILE A 29 7.34 0.22 -8.65
N MET A 30 8.24 -0.39 -7.87
CA MET A 30 7.91 -0.83 -6.51
C MET A 30 7.57 0.34 -5.60
N GLU A 31 8.32 1.44 -5.68
CA GLU A 31 8.03 2.66 -4.93
C GLU A 31 6.64 3.22 -5.28
N TRP A 32 6.32 3.36 -6.57
CA TRP A 32 5.00 3.82 -7.01
C TRP A 32 3.88 2.88 -6.57
N TYR A 33 4.12 1.58 -6.62
CA TYR A 33 3.18 0.59 -6.12
C TYR A 33 2.96 0.77 -4.62
N LEU A 34 4.03 0.81 -3.82
CA LEU A 34 3.94 0.96 -2.37
C LEU A 34 3.27 2.28 -1.95
N ASN A 35 3.42 3.36 -2.73
CA ASN A 35 2.79 4.64 -2.46
C ASN A 35 1.32 4.73 -2.89
N SER A 36 0.85 3.80 -3.73
CA SER A 36 -0.54 3.79 -4.23
C SER A 36 -1.37 2.61 -3.73
N ALA A 37 -0.74 1.60 -3.13
CA ALA A 37 -1.42 0.45 -2.56
C ALA A 37 -2.39 0.86 -1.45
N ASN A 38 -3.52 0.16 -1.38
CA ASN A 38 -4.54 0.35 -0.36
C ASN A 38 -4.30 -0.62 0.79
N PHE A 39 -4.16 -0.11 2.01
CA PHE A 39 -3.97 -0.90 3.22
C PHE A 39 -5.21 -0.88 4.13
N GLY A 40 -6.36 -0.42 3.64
CA GLY A 40 -7.59 -0.33 4.43
C GLY A 40 -7.65 0.94 5.27
N ASN A 41 -8.82 1.21 5.87
CA ASN A 41 -9.07 2.40 6.70
C ASN A 41 -8.53 3.73 6.11
N HIS A 42 -8.70 3.92 4.80
CA HIS A 42 -8.19 5.09 4.04
C HIS A 42 -6.66 5.28 4.04
N ALA A 43 -5.88 4.28 4.45
CA ALA A 43 -4.43 4.28 4.32
C ALA A 43 -4.01 3.88 2.90
N TYR A 44 -3.76 4.89 2.06
CA TYR A 44 -3.13 4.72 0.76
C TYR A 44 -1.64 5.03 0.89
N GLY A 45 -0.80 4.07 0.53
CA GLY A 45 0.63 4.17 0.69
C GLY A 45 1.15 3.48 1.95
N VAL A 46 2.32 2.83 1.83
CA VAL A 46 2.93 2.07 2.93
C VAL A 46 3.32 2.96 4.11
N GLU A 47 3.76 4.20 3.86
CA GLU A 47 4.07 5.16 4.93
C GLU A 47 2.81 5.53 5.72
N ALA A 48 1.71 5.84 5.03
CA ALA A 48 0.44 6.15 5.70
C ALA A 48 -0.06 4.95 6.53
N ALA A 49 0.10 3.72 6.01
CA ALA A 49 -0.26 2.51 6.72
C ALA A 49 0.63 2.25 7.95
N ALA A 50 1.94 2.45 7.84
CA ALA A 50 2.89 2.31 8.95
C ALA A 50 2.58 3.28 10.09
N GLN A 51 2.30 4.54 9.77
CA GLN A 51 1.90 5.56 10.73
C GLN A 51 0.55 5.22 11.37
N LEU A 52 -0.43 4.78 10.57
CA LEU A 52 -1.77 4.46 11.06
C LEU A 52 -1.78 3.25 12.00
N TYR A 53 -1.12 2.16 11.61
CA TYR A 53 -1.22 0.88 12.32
C TYR A 53 -0.13 0.68 13.38
N PHE A 54 1.01 1.34 13.27
CA PHE A 54 2.15 1.14 14.17
C PHE A 54 2.73 2.45 14.74
N GLY A 55 2.25 3.61 14.31
CA GLY A 55 2.71 4.91 14.83
C GLY A 55 4.17 5.23 14.50
N LYS A 56 4.70 4.67 13.40
CA LYS A 56 6.10 4.85 12.98
C LYS A 56 6.23 4.89 11.46
N SER A 57 7.40 5.33 11.00
CA SER A 57 7.69 5.36 9.56
C SER A 57 7.90 3.96 8.99
N ALA A 58 7.63 3.80 7.71
CA ALA A 58 7.72 2.51 7.01
C ALA A 58 9.14 1.91 7.03
N ASP A 59 10.17 2.74 7.12
CA ASP A 59 11.57 2.30 7.22
C ASP A 59 11.94 1.71 8.59
N ALA A 60 11.12 1.99 9.61
CA ALA A 60 11.30 1.51 10.98
C ALA A 60 10.43 0.27 11.31
N LEU A 61 9.75 -0.29 10.31
CA LEU A 61 8.95 -1.50 10.47
C LEU A 61 9.84 -2.72 10.72
N THR A 62 9.40 -3.58 11.62
CA THR A 62 9.99 -4.91 11.78
C THR A 62 9.57 -5.82 10.63
N LEU A 63 10.23 -6.97 10.51
CA LEU A 63 9.86 -7.98 9.53
C LEU A 63 8.42 -8.50 9.77
N ALA A 64 8.01 -8.64 11.03
CA ALA A 64 6.66 -9.08 11.39
C ALA A 64 5.59 -8.05 10.97
N GLU A 65 5.82 -6.77 11.25
CA GLU A 65 4.91 -5.69 10.89
C GLU A 65 4.84 -5.50 9.37
N SER A 66 5.99 -5.61 8.69
CA SER A 66 6.06 -5.57 7.22
C SER A 66 5.24 -6.69 6.59
N ALA A 67 5.34 -7.90 7.14
CA ALA A 67 4.55 -9.05 6.69
C ALA A 67 3.04 -8.85 6.90
N ILE A 68 2.66 -8.20 8.01
CA ILE A 68 1.26 -7.82 8.26
C ILE A 68 0.78 -6.80 7.22
N LEU A 69 1.54 -5.73 6.94
CA LEU A 69 1.15 -4.77 5.90
C LEU A 69 1.05 -5.41 4.52
N ALA A 70 1.96 -6.32 4.18
CA ALA A 70 1.89 -7.07 2.93
C ALA A 70 0.57 -7.85 2.82
N ALA A 71 0.19 -8.58 3.88
CA ALA A 71 -1.08 -9.29 3.94
C ALA A 71 -2.30 -8.36 3.87
N VAL A 72 -2.23 -7.21 4.54
CA VAL A 72 -3.33 -6.22 4.55
C VAL A 72 -3.51 -5.58 3.17
N SER A 73 -2.43 -5.36 2.42
CA SER A 73 -2.51 -4.87 1.03
C SER A 73 -3.26 -5.83 0.10
N GLU A 74 -3.19 -7.14 0.37
CA GLU A 74 -3.92 -8.16 -0.37
C GLU A 74 -5.42 -8.17 0.00
N THR A 75 -5.73 -7.98 1.29
CA THR A 75 -7.12 -7.93 1.78
C THR A 75 -7.38 -6.69 2.66
N PRO A 76 -7.59 -5.51 2.06
CA PRO A 76 -7.73 -4.24 2.81
C PRO A 76 -8.93 -4.19 3.77
N ALA A 77 -9.94 -5.04 3.54
CA ALA A 77 -11.10 -5.17 4.41
C ALA A 77 -10.77 -5.79 5.79
N LEU A 78 -9.64 -6.50 5.91
CA LEU A 78 -9.17 -7.13 7.14
C LEU A 78 -8.03 -6.34 7.77
N ASN A 79 -8.26 -5.05 7.97
CA ASN A 79 -7.22 -4.17 8.50
C ASN A 79 -6.94 -4.42 10.00
N PRO A 80 -5.74 -4.08 10.50
CA PRO A 80 -5.33 -4.35 11.88
C PRO A 80 -6.19 -3.72 12.97
N LEU A 81 -6.89 -2.61 12.69
CA LEU A 81 -7.74 -1.93 13.68
C LEU A 81 -9.08 -2.66 13.85
N ASP A 82 -9.65 -3.18 12.77
CA ASP A 82 -10.92 -3.89 12.80
C ASP A 82 -10.75 -5.38 13.17
N ALA A 83 -9.67 -6.02 12.70
CA ALA A 83 -9.45 -7.46 12.85
C ALA A 83 -7.99 -7.81 13.18
N PRO A 84 -7.46 -7.38 14.35
CA PRO A 84 -6.03 -7.50 14.69
C PRO A 84 -5.52 -8.95 14.67
N GLN A 85 -6.29 -9.89 15.23
CA GLN A 85 -5.91 -11.31 15.29
C GLN A 85 -5.80 -11.93 13.89
N VAL A 86 -6.69 -11.53 12.98
CA VAL A 86 -6.67 -12.02 11.60
C VAL A 86 -5.49 -11.43 10.84
N ALA A 87 -5.23 -10.12 11.01
CA ALA A 87 -4.08 -9.45 10.42
C ALA A 87 -2.75 -10.10 10.86
N ILE A 88 -2.59 -10.39 12.17
CA ILE A 88 -1.43 -11.10 12.70
C ILE A 88 -1.29 -12.49 12.06
N GLN A 89 -2.38 -13.25 11.99
CA GLN A 89 -2.37 -14.59 11.42
C GLN A 89 -1.95 -14.58 9.95
N ARG A 90 -2.46 -13.64 9.16
CA ARG A 90 -2.07 -13.46 7.76
C ARG A 90 -0.62 -13.02 7.60
N GLY A 91 -0.14 -12.11 8.46
CA GLY A 91 1.27 -11.75 8.50
C GLY A 91 2.18 -12.95 8.77
N ARG A 92 1.78 -13.86 9.67
CA ARG A 92 2.51 -15.12 9.90
C ARG A 92 2.52 -16.03 8.68
N GLU A 93 1.41 -16.14 7.95
CA GLU A 93 1.34 -16.88 6.68
C GLU A 93 2.37 -16.33 5.67
N VAL A 94 2.46 -14.99 5.54
CA VAL A 94 3.47 -14.34 4.71
C VAL A 94 4.88 -14.68 5.17
N LEU A 95 5.17 -14.66 6.48
CA LEU A 95 6.48 -15.04 7.03
C LEU A 95 6.88 -16.48 6.68
N TYR A 96 5.95 -17.43 6.74
CA TYR A 96 6.23 -18.81 6.33
C TYR A 96 6.56 -18.88 4.84
N VAL A 97 5.78 -18.20 3.98
CA VAL A 97 6.02 -18.18 2.53
C VAL A 97 7.39 -17.59 2.20
N ILE A 98 7.77 -16.45 2.79
CA ILE A 98 9.07 -15.83 2.46
C ILE A 98 10.26 -16.63 3.01
N ASN A 99 10.08 -17.36 4.12
CA ASN A 99 11.09 -18.29 4.63
C ASN A 99 11.25 -19.49 3.69
N ASP A 100 10.14 -20.09 3.23
CA ASP A 100 10.17 -21.23 2.30
C ASP A 100 10.76 -20.87 0.93
N LEU A 101 10.58 -19.61 0.51
CA LEU A 101 11.20 -19.05 -0.69
C LEU A 101 12.69 -18.67 -0.49
N GLY A 102 13.22 -18.77 0.74
CA GLY A 102 14.60 -18.41 1.07
C GLY A 102 14.90 -16.92 0.97
N LEU A 103 13.88 -16.06 1.10
CA LEU A 103 14.04 -14.60 1.08
C LEU A 103 14.55 -14.02 2.40
N VAL A 104 14.42 -14.78 3.49
CA VAL A 104 14.90 -14.46 4.85
C VAL A 104 15.55 -15.70 5.47
N SER A 105 16.44 -15.51 6.45
CA SER A 105 17.00 -16.65 7.18
C SER A 105 15.96 -17.29 8.10
N SER A 106 16.12 -18.57 8.43
CA SER A 106 15.23 -19.24 9.40
C SER A 106 15.33 -18.62 10.80
N GLU A 107 16.47 -18.04 11.19
CA GLU A 107 16.57 -17.28 12.45
C GLU A 107 15.85 -15.93 12.39
N GLU A 108 15.82 -15.26 11.24
CA GLU A 108 15.04 -14.04 11.06
C GLU A 108 13.53 -14.34 11.08
N ALA A 109 13.11 -15.37 10.34
CA ALA A 109 11.71 -15.80 10.30
C ALA A 109 11.22 -16.22 11.69
N SER A 110 11.98 -17.03 12.43
CA SER A 110 11.59 -17.45 13.79
C SER A 110 11.52 -16.28 14.77
N ARG A 111 12.43 -15.30 14.69
CA ARG A 111 12.35 -14.06 15.49
C ARG A 111 11.09 -13.27 15.16
N ALA A 112 10.79 -13.08 13.88
CA ALA A 112 9.58 -12.37 13.44
C ALA A 112 8.29 -13.10 13.82
N LEU A 113 8.26 -14.43 13.77
CA LEU A 113 7.10 -15.25 14.18
C LEU A 113 6.82 -15.18 15.69
N ALA A 114 7.88 -15.03 16.50
CA ALA A 114 7.81 -14.87 17.95
C ALA A 114 7.46 -13.44 18.39
N GLU A 115 7.62 -12.47 17.49
CA GLU A 115 7.24 -11.08 17.73
C GLU A 115 5.72 -10.96 17.88
N THR A 116 5.28 -10.17 18.85
CA THR A 116 3.87 -9.79 19.00
C THR A 116 3.77 -8.31 18.63
N PRO A 117 3.33 -8.00 17.40
CA PRO A 117 3.21 -6.63 16.96
C PRO A 117 2.18 -5.89 17.82
N ASP A 118 2.54 -4.68 18.23
CA ASP A 118 1.64 -3.77 18.93
C ASP A 118 1.01 -2.82 17.91
N PHE A 119 -0.32 -2.83 17.84
CA PHE A 119 -1.03 -1.93 16.94
C PHE A 119 -1.30 -0.61 17.66
N ALA A 120 -0.99 0.49 16.99
CA ALA A 120 -1.30 1.82 17.48
C ALA A 120 -2.80 1.92 17.81
N ALA A 121 -3.10 2.52 18.95
CA ALA A 121 -4.47 2.95 19.23
C ALA A 121 -4.93 3.85 18.08
N ALA A 122 -6.19 3.66 17.65
CA ALA A 122 -6.76 4.43 16.55
C ALA A 122 -6.38 5.92 16.69
N PRO A 123 -5.84 6.55 15.62
CA PRO A 123 -5.32 7.89 15.72
C PRO A 123 -6.40 8.83 16.28
N PRO A 124 -6.03 9.83 17.08
CA PRO A 124 -6.98 10.84 17.52
C PRO A 124 -7.68 11.40 16.27
N THR A 125 -9.00 11.50 16.33
CA THR A 125 -9.78 12.09 15.24
C THR A 125 -9.13 13.41 14.85
N PRO A 126 -8.78 13.60 13.56
CA PRO A 126 -8.12 14.82 13.14
C PRO A 126 -8.98 16.01 13.60
N PRO A 127 -8.36 17.10 14.08
CA PRO A 127 -9.12 18.24 14.57
C PRO A 127 -10.14 18.63 13.51
N THR A 128 -11.42 18.72 13.90
CA THR A 128 -12.48 19.19 13.00
C THR A 128 -12.07 20.57 12.50
N VAL A 129 -11.55 20.63 11.27
CA VAL A 129 -11.18 21.89 10.66
C VAL A 129 -12.48 22.67 10.52
N ALA A 130 -12.58 23.79 11.22
CA ALA A 130 -13.81 24.59 11.20
C ALA A 130 -14.13 24.95 9.74
N PRO A 131 -15.40 24.80 9.28
CA PRO A 131 -15.78 25.13 7.91
C PRO A 131 -15.37 26.56 7.50
N ALA A 132 -15.34 27.48 8.46
CA ALA A 132 -14.85 28.84 8.27
C ALA A 132 -13.37 28.91 7.86
N PHE A 133 -12.49 28.09 8.44
CA PHE A 133 -11.07 28.05 8.08
C PHE A 133 -10.86 27.47 6.68
N LEU A 134 -11.57 26.39 6.33
CA LEU A 134 -11.54 25.84 4.98
C LEU A 134 -11.97 26.87 3.93
N ASN A 135 -13.05 27.62 4.20
CA ASN A 135 -13.52 28.68 3.31
C ASN A 135 -12.49 29.81 3.15
N LEU A 136 -11.80 30.21 4.23
CA LEU A 136 -10.75 31.22 4.16
C LEU A 136 -9.52 30.71 3.39
N LEU A 137 -9.12 29.46 3.60
CA LEU A 137 -8.00 28.84 2.89
C LEU A 137 -8.31 28.76 1.38
N LEU A 138 -9.51 28.30 1.02
CA LEU A 138 -9.95 28.23 -0.39
C LEU A 138 -9.96 29.62 -1.04
N ALA A 139 -10.50 30.63 -0.35
CA ALA A 139 -10.48 32.01 -0.85
C ALA A 139 -9.05 32.58 -1.01
N GLN A 140 -8.11 32.18 -0.14
CA GLN A 140 -6.71 32.57 -0.25
C GLN A 140 -5.98 31.83 -1.37
N ILE A 141 -6.25 30.54 -1.58
CA ILE A 141 -5.66 29.76 -2.68
C ILE A 141 -6.12 30.34 -4.02
N ASP A 142 -7.40 30.68 -4.20
CA ASP A 142 -7.90 31.31 -5.42
C ASP A 142 -7.23 32.66 -5.73
N SER A 143 -6.78 33.38 -4.69
CA SER A 143 -6.07 34.65 -4.84
C SER A 143 -4.60 34.51 -5.25
N GLN A 144 -3.96 33.36 -4.98
CA GLN A 144 -2.53 33.13 -5.26
C GLN A 144 -2.26 32.14 -6.38
N ILE A 145 -3.22 31.26 -6.67
CA ILE A 145 -3.18 30.31 -7.78
C ILE A 145 -4.52 30.42 -8.49
N PRO A 146 -4.68 31.31 -9.49
CA PRO A 146 -5.88 31.30 -10.31
C PRO A 146 -5.99 29.91 -10.97
N ALA A 147 -7.14 29.27 -10.80
CA ALA A 147 -7.43 27.96 -11.38
C ALA A 147 -7.11 27.97 -12.89
N SER A 148 -5.94 27.45 -13.24
CA SER A 148 -5.52 27.33 -14.63
C SER A 148 -6.24 26.12 -15.21
N GLY A 149 -7.45 26.36 -15.72
CA GLY A 149 -8.30 25.29 -16.27
C GLY A 149 -9.73 25.68 -16.60
N SER A 150 -10.02 26.93 -17.00
CA SER A 150 -11.22 27.24 -17.76
C SER A 150 -10.80 27.58 -19.18
N ASN A 151 -10.90 26.62 -20.09
CA ASN A 151 -10.84 26.91 -21.52
C ASN A 151 -12.10 26.35 -22.20
N ALA A 152 -12.95 27.29 -22.61
CA ALA A 152 -13.81 27.30 -23.79
C ALA A 152 -14.85 26.17 -24.00
N ALA A 153 -16.12 26.54 -23.82
CA ALA A 153 -17.12 26.45 -24.89
C ALA A 153 -18.22 27.49 -24.60
N GLY A 154 -18.56 28.28 -25.63
CA GLY A 154 -19.56 29.34 -25.60
C GLY A 154 -20.98 28.86 -25.84
#